data_AF-A0A3D4UMS7-F1
#
_entry.id   AF-A0A3D4UMS7-F1
#
_cell.length_a   1.000
_cell.length_b   1.000
_cell.length_c   1.000
_cell.angle_alpha   90.00
_cell.angle_beta   90.00
_cell.angle_gamma   90.00
#
_symmetry.space_group_name_H-M   'P 1'
#
loop_
_entity.id
_entity.type
_entity.pdbx_description
1 polymer ?
#
loop_
_entity_poly.entity_id
_entity_poly.type
_entity_poly.pdbx_seq_one_letter_code
_entity_poly.pdbx_strand_id
1 'polypeptide(L)' 'MPLIEAQPDALAKVYAKSLFEIAHTQGGQSNAESILGEIEDIIEIARDNRSFNELLASRLIDST' A
#
# COMPACT_ATOMS: atom_id res chain seq x y z
N MET A 1 -2.58 -2.30 -14.77
CA MET A 1 -1.80 -1.16 -15.32
C MET A 1 -0.34 -1.51 -15.10
N PRO A 2 0.66 -1.00 -15.84
CA PRO A 2 1.97 -0.92 -15.20
C PRO A 2 1.74 -0.16 -13.88
N LEU A 3 2.52 -0.39 -12.84
CA LEU A 3 2.45 0.41 -11.60
C LEU A 3 2.98 1.83 -11.91
N ILE A 4 2.35 2.52 -12.88
CA ILE A 4 2.67 3.82 -13.43
C ILE A 4 2.22 4.82 -12.39
N GLU A 5 3.18 5.55 -11.81
CA GLU A 5 3.23 7.01 -11.63
C GLU A 5 1.91 7.79 -11.46
N ALA A 6 0.87 7.21 -10.91
CA ALA A 6 -0.33 7.92 -10.51
C ALA A 6 0.01 8.62 -9.20
N GLN A 7 0.02 9.95 -9.22
CA GLN A 7 0.20 10.73 -8.01
C GLN A 7 -0.85 10.28 -6.98
N PRO A 8 -0.44 9.95 -5.74
CA PRO A 8 -1.39 9.54 -4.72
C PRO A 8 -2.42 10.64 -4.51
N ASP A 9 -3.69 10.28 -4.64
CA ASP A 9 -4.79 11.20 -4.43
C ASP A 9 -4.93 11.57 -2.95
N ALA A 10 -5.87 12.46 -2.63
CA ALA A 10 -6.08 12.92 -1.27
C ALA A 10 -6.48 11.77 -0.33
N LEU A 11 -7.23 10.79 -0.82
CA LEU A 11 -7.70 9.65 -0.03
C LEU A 11 -6.55 8.70 0.31
N ALA A 12 -5.70 8.37 -0.66
CA ALA A 12 -4.50 7.57 -0.46
C ALA A 12 -3.57 8.18 0.61
N LYS A 13 -3.41 9.50 0.61
CA LYS A 13 -2.61 10.21 1.63
C LYS A 13 -3.23 10.11 3.03
N VAL A 14 -4.56 10.17 3.14
CA VAL A 14 -5.26 9.99 4.42
C VAL A 14 -5.06 8.56 4.94
N TYR A 15 -5.20 7.55 4.10
CA TYR A 15 -4.96 6.16 4.50
C TYR A 15 -3.50 5.93 4.92
N ALA A 16 -2.53 6.41 4.14
CA ALA A 16 -1.11 6.28 4.47
C ALA A 16 -0.79 6.94 5.83
N LYS A 17 -1.30 8.14 6.08
CA LYS A 17 -1.13 8.84 7.36
C LYS A 17 -1.79 8.09 8.52
N SER A 18 -3.00 7.60 8.32
CA SER A 18 -3.74 6.85 9.36
C SER A 18 -3.03 5.54 9.71
N LEU A 19 -2.54 4.82 8.70
CA LEU A 19 -1.77 3.59 8.90
C LEU A 19 -0.48 3.86 9.68
N PHE A 20 0.26 4.91 9.29
CA PHE A 20 1.47 5.32 10.01
C PHE A 20 1.16 5.69 11.46
N GLU A 21 0.11 6.48 11.72
CA GLU A 21 -0.29 6.87 13.08
C GLU A 21 -0.67 5.66 13.94
N ILE A 22 -1.39 4.69 13.38
CA ILE A 22 -1.75 3.44 14.07
C ILE A 22 -0.48 2.62 14.38
N ALA A 23 0.37 2.40 13.38
CA ALA A 23 1.61 1.65 13.53
C ALA A 23 2.53 2.26 14.60
N HIS A 24 2.69 3.57 14.54
CA HIS A 24 3.52 4.33 15.46
C HIS A 24 2.93 4.37 16.87
N THR A 25 1.62 4.46 17.02
CA THR A 25 0.97 4.46 18.35
C THR A 25 1.09 3.09 19.03
N GLN A 26 1.00 1.99 18.28
CA GLN A 26 1.01 0.64 18.84
C GLN A 26 2.41 0.10 19.15
N GLY A 27 3.43 0.51 18.38
CA GLY A 27 4.78 -0.05 18.51
C GLY A 27 5.91 0.92 18.22
N GLY A 28 5.63 2.22 18.14
CA GLY A 28 6.63 3.25 17.87
C GLY A 28 7.22 3.18 16.47
N GLN A 29 8.40 3.79 16.32
CA GLN A 29 9.11 3.90 15.05
C GLN A 29 9.44 2.54 14.42
N SER A 30 9.91 1.58 15.22
CA SER A 30 10.32 0.26 14.73
C SER A 30 9.14 -0.51 14.11
N ASN A 31 7.94 -0.40 14.67
CA ASN A 31 6.75 -1.04 14.11
C ASN A 31 6.30 -0.35 12.81
N ALA A 32 6.40 0.98 12.74
CA ALA A 32 6.14 1.71 11.50
C ALA A 32 7.10 1.33 10.36
N GLU A 33 8.39 1.14 10.68
CA GLU A 33 9.40 0.67 9.72
C GLU A 33 9.17 -0.78 9.28
N SER A 34 8.75 -1.65 10.21
CA SER A 34 8.38 -3.04 9.87
C SER A 34 7.22 -3.06 8.87
N ILE A 35 6.16 -2.31 9.13
CA ILE A 35 4.98 -2.22 8.25
C ILE A 35 5.36 -1.60 6.90
N LEU A 36 6.26 -0.61 6.87
CA LEU A 36 6.80 -0.08 5.61
C LEU A 36 7.46 -1.19 4.79
N GLY A 37 8.32 -2.01 5.42
CA GLY A 37 8.96 -3.15 4.74
C GLY A 37 7.94 -4.15 4.17
N GLU A 38 6.88 -4.47 4.92
CA GLU A 38 5.81 -5.34 4.42
C GLU A 38 5.08 -4.75 3.20
N ILE A 39 4.88 -3.42 3.16
CA ILE A 39 4.28 -2.74 2.01
C ILE A 39 5.23 -2.78 0.80
N GLU A 40 6.52 -2.59 1.00
CA GLU A 40 7.54 -2.71 -0.06
C GLU A 40 7.57 -4.13 -0.64
N ASP A 41 7.48 -5.16 0.19
CA ASP A 41 7.40 -6.56 -0.25
C ASP A 41 6.17 -6.81 -1.12
N ILE A 42 5.00 -6.25 -0.76
CA ILE A 42 3.78 -6.35 -1.57
C ILE A 42 3.98 -5.71 -2.95
N ILE A 43 4.67 -4.56 -3.02
CA ILE A 43 4.96 -3.88 -4.28
C ILE A 43 5.89 -4.73 -5.16
N GLU A 44 6.91 -5.36 -4.59
CA GLU A 44 7.81 -6.24 -5.34
C GLU A 44 7.07 -7.49 -5.84
N ILE A 45 6.19 -8.10 -5.03
CA ILE A 45 5.32 -9.20 -5.50
C ILE A 45 4.43 -8.74 -6.66
N ALA A 46 3.85 -7.54 -6.58
CA ALA A 46 3.03 -6.98 -7.65
C ALA A 46 3.83 -6.62 -8.92
N ARG A 47 5.13 -6.38 -8.80
CA ARG A 47 6.03 -6.15 -9.94
C ARG A 47 6.33 -7.46 -10.67
N ASP A 48 6.59 -8.52 -9.93
CA ASP A 48 7.02 -9.80 -10.49
C ASP A 48 5.84 -10.73 -10.88
N ASN A 49 4.66 -10.54 -10.29
CA ASN A 49 3.47 -11.34 -10.56
C ASN A 49 2.40 -10.53 -11.30
N ARG A 50 2.33 -10.73 -12.61
CA ARG A 50 1.34 -10.06 -13.48
C ARG A 50 -0.11 -10.29 -13.07
N SER A 51 -0.49 -11.52 -12.71
CA SER A 51 -1.87 -11.83 -12.32
C SER A 51 -2.27 -11.14 -11.01
N PHE A 52 -1.32 -11.03 -10.07
CA PHE A 52 -1.53 -10.28 -8.84
C PHE A 52 -1.64 -8.77 -9.09
N ASN A 53 -0.82 -8.23 -10.00
CA ASN A 53 -0.93 -6.84 -10.44
C ASN A 53 -2.31 -6.53 -11.05
N GLU A 54 -2.80 -7.42 -11.92
CA GLU A 54 -4.11 -7.30 -12.55
C GLU A 54 -5.24 -7.37 -11.51
N LEU A 55 -5.11 -8.19 -10.46
CA LEU A 55 -6.04 -8.22 -9.32
C LEU A 55 -6.09 -6.87 -8.58
N LEU A 56 -4.93 -6.31 -8.22
CA LEU A 56 -4.85 -5.02 -7.53
C LEU A 56 -5.39 -3.85 -8.38
N ALA A 57 -5.26 -3.94 -9.70
CA ALA A 57 -5.83 -2.96 -10.64
C ALA A 57 -7.31 -3.22 -10.97
N SER A 58 -7.91 -4.30 -10.46
CA SER A 58 -9.29 -4.67 -10.78
C SER A 58 -10.27 -3.78 -10.03
N ARG A 59 -11.42 -3.49 -10.66
CA ARG A 59 -12.57 -2.84 -10.02
C ARG A 59 -13.43 -3.83 -9.22
N LEU A 60 -12.97 -5.08 -9.06
CA LEU A 60 -13.70 -6.12 -8.34
C LEU A 60 -13.64 -5.91 -6.82
N ILE A 61 -12.62 -5.19 -6.35
CA ILE A 61 -12.58 -4.67 -4.99
C ILE A 61 -13.34 -3.34 -5.02
N ASP A 62 -14.60 -3.39 -4.60
CA ASP A 62 -15.46 -2.22 -4.49
C ASP A 62 -14.85 -1.28 -3.43
N SER A 63 -14.49 -0.06 -3.82
CA SER A 63 -13.87 0.94 -2.95
C SER A 63 -14.91 1.73 -2.13
N THR A 64 -16.09 1.16 -1.97
CA THR A 64 -17.28 1.81 -1.41
C THR A 64 -17.55 1.35 0.01
#